data_AF-A0A5U9KYM9-F1
#
_entry.id   AF-A0A5U9KYM9-F1
#
_cell.length_a   1.000
_cell.length_b   1.000
_cell.length_c   1.000
_cell.angle_alpha   90.00
_cell.angle_beta   90.00
_cell.angle_gamma   90.00
#
_symmetry.space_group_name_H-M   'P 1'
#
loop_
_entity.id
_entity.type
_entity.pdbx_description
1 polymer ?
#
loop_
_entity_poly.entity_id
_entity_poly.type
_entity_poly.pdbx_seq_one_letter_code
_entity_poly.pdbx_strand_id
1 'polypeptide(L)'
;MGINTEAIDDVVLALLWLTLHDYDRAWKSFDWDVLNRLYERGFIGNPVNKAKSVVLTEVGLRQSRLLFQRYFSTEGRENDDETDF
;
A
#
# COMPACT_ATOMS: atom_id res chain seq x y z
N MET A 1 11.72 -19.19 -9.99
CA MET A 1 10.65 -18.28 -10.43
C MET A 1 11.11 -16.86 -10.13
N GLY A 2 11.12 -15.95 -11.12
CA GLY A 2 11.45 -14.55 -10.87
C GLY A 2 10.29 -13.84 -10.19
N ILE A 3 10.53 -13.18 -9.07
CA ILE A 3 9.51 -12.43 -8.33
C ILE A 3 9.66 -10.95 -8.69
N ASN A 4 8.56 -10.31 -9.11
CA ASN A 4 8.53 -8.86 -9.27
C ASN A 4 8.32 -8.19 -7.90
N THR A 5 9.41 -7.86 -7.24
CA THR A 5 9.39 -7.25 -5.90
C THR A 5 8.79 -5.84 -5.93
N GLU A 6 8.96 -5.09 -7.01
CA GLU A 6 8.40 -3.74 -7.12
C GLU A 6 6.87 -3.77 -7.12
N ALA A 7 6.27 -4.72 -7.85
CA ALA A 7 4.82 -4.91 -7.85
C ALA A 7 4.30 -5.31 -6.46
N ILE A 8 5.05 -6.14 -5.72
CA ILE A 8 4.70 -6.50 -4.34
C ILE A 8 4.76 -5.27 -3.43
N ASP A 9 5.83 -4.48 -3.53
CA ASP A 9 6.01 -3.27 -2.72
C ASP A 9 4.88 -2.27 -2.97
N ASP A 10 4.51 -2.06 -4.23
CA ASP A 10 3.43 -1.15 -4.61
C ASP A 10 2.07 -1.63 -4.07
N VAL A 11 1.77 -2.93 -4.15
CA VAL A 11 0.53 -3.48 -3.59
C VAL A 11 0.52 -3.41 -2.06
N VAL A 12 1.64 -3.69 -1.39
CA VAL A 12 1.71 -3.57 0.07
C VAL A 12 1.57 -2.11 0.50
N LEU A 13 2.21 -1.17 -0.20
CA LEU A 13 2.01 0.26 0.06
C LEU A 13 0.55 0.67 -0.13
N ALA A 14 -0.14 0.14 -1.15
CA ALA A 14 -1.58 0.33 -1.31
C ALA A 14 -2.37 -0.24 -0.13
N LEU A 15 -2.06 -1.44 0.34
CA LEU A 15 -2.77 -2.07 1.46
C LEU A 15 -2.50 -1.38 2.81
N LEU A 16 -1.38 -0.67 2.97
CA LEU A 16 -1.18 0.19 4.14
C LEU A 16 -2.25 1.28 4.23
N TRP A 17 -2.70 1.84 3.08
CA TRP A 17 -3.81 2.80 3.04
C TRP A 17 -5.12 2.23 3.59
N LEU A 18 -5.42 0.94 3.31
CA LEU A 18 -6.62 0.26 3.83
C LEU A 18 -6.66 0.25 5.37
N THR A 19 -5.50 0.24 6.02
CA THR A 19 -5.36 0.14 7.47
C THR A 19 -5.01 1.46 8.15
N LEU A 20 -5.14 2.58 7.42
CA LEU A 20 -4.78 3.89 7.91
C LEU A 20 -5.65 4.31 9.12
N HIS A 21 -4.99 4.82 10.15
CA HIS A 21 -5.58 5.36 11.37
C HIS A 21 -4.68 6.47 11.91
N ASP A 22 -5.17 7.23 12.89
CA ASP A 22 -4.43 8.33 13.52
C ASP A 22 -3.74 9.26 12.49
N TYR A 23 -4.44 9.55 11.39
CA TYR A 23 -4.00 10.36 10.24
C TYR A 23 -2.90 9.75 9.37
N ASP A 24 -1.84 9.21 9.95
CA ASP A 24 -0.65 8.78 9.21
C ASP A 24 -0.14 7.38 9.58
N ARG A 25 -0.85 6.63 10.41
CA ARG A 25 -0.39 5.32 10.92
C ARG A 25 -1.11 4.17 10.23
N ALA A 26 -0.40 3.08 9.95
CA ALA A 26 -0.98 1.86 9.36
C ALA A 26 -0.48 0.61 10.10
N TRP A 27 -1.26 -0.47 10.08
CA TRP A 27 -0.83 -1.74 10.69
C TRP A 27 0.30 -2.37 9.88
N LYS A 28 1.41 -2.73 10.52
CA LYS A 28 2.61 -3.25 9.83
C LYS A 28 2.68 -4.79 9.79
N SER A 29 1.54 -5.45 9.58
CA SER A 29 1.43 -6.92 9.58
C SER A 29 1.91 -7.60 8.29
N PHE A 30 2.67 -6.89 7.44
CA PHE A 30 3.20 -7.39 6.18
C PHE A 30 4.60 -7.97 6.34
N ASP A 31 5.09 -8.63 5.29
CA ASP A 31 6.44 -9.18 5.23
C ASP A 31 7.51 -8.11 5.56
N TRP A 32 8.50 -8.51 6.36
CA TRP A 32 9.52 -7.61 6.87
C TRP A 32 10.41 -7.03 5.78
N ASP A 33 10.73 -7.80 4.75
CA ASP A 33 11.61 -7.32 3.67
C ASP A 33 10.89 -6.28 2.81
N VAL A 34 9.57 -6.44 2.62
CA VAL A 34 8.76 -5.41 1.94
C VAL A 34 8.74 -4.12 2.73
N LEU A 35 8.49 -4.18 4.05
CA LEU A 35 8.48 -2.98 4.90
C LEU A 35 9.85 -2.29 4.92
N ASN A 36 10.94 -3.05 4.93
CA ASN A 36 12.29 -2.50 4.85
C ASN A 36 12.52 -1.78 3.52
N ARG A 37 12.14 -2.35 2.38
CA ARG A 37 12.24 -1.66 1.07
C ARG A 37 11.38 -0.40 1.00
N LEU A 38 10.18 -0.41 1.58
CA LEU A 38 9.33 0.79 1.66
C LEU A 38 9.94 1.89 2.55
N TYR A 39 10.64 1.51 3.62
CA TYR A 39 11.40 2.43 4.47
C TYR A 39 12.60 3.01 3.72
N GLU A 40 13.38 2.17 3.03
CA GLU A 40 14.51 2.59 2.20
C GLU A 40 14.08 3.55 1.07
N ARG A 41 12.88 3.34 0.51
CA ARG A 41 12.26 4.24 -0.48
C ARG A 41 11.65 5.52 0.13
N GLY A 42 11.67 5.66 1.45
CA GLY A 42 11.18 6.85 2.16
C GLY A 42 9.66 6.98 2.23
N PHE A 43 8.89 5.91 1.99
CA PHE A 43 7.43 5.96 2.07
C PHE A 43 6.90 5.77 3.49
N ILE A 44 7.66 5.10 4.33
CA ILE A 44 7.27 4.84 5.72
C ILE A 44 8.43 5.19 6.66
N GLY A 45 8.12 5.40 7.93
CA GLY A 45 9.11 5.49 9.00
C GLY A 45 9.69 4.12 9.35
N ASN A 46 10.72 4.08 10.19
CA ASN A 46 11.43 2.84 10.51
C ASN A 46 10.46 1.77 11.11
N PRO A 47 10.26 0.62 10.41
CA PRO A 47 9.32 -0.41 10.84
C PRO A 47 9.87 -1.28 11.98
N VAL A 48 11.18 -1.23 12.25
CA VAL A 48 11.89 -2.00 13.28
C VAL A 48 11.71 -1.34 14.64
N ASN A 49 10.52 -1.52 15.21
CA ASN A 49 10.17 -1.03 16.53
C ASN A 49 9.13 -1.95 17.20
N LYS A 50 8.87 -1.71 18.49
CA LYS A 50 7.91 -2.48 19.31
C LYS A 50 6.43 -2.14 19.03
N ALA A 51 6.15 -1.07 18.27
CA ALA A 51 4.79 -0.70 17.95
C ALA A 51 4.19 -1.70 16.95
N LYS A 52 2.86 -1.82 16.94
CA LYS A 52 2.13 -2.63 15.96
C LYS A 52 1.86 -1.91 14.64
N SER A 53 2.12 -0.60 14.60
CA SER A 53 1.90 0.26 13.45
C SER A 53 3.18 0.93 12.99
N VAL A 54 3.14 1.39 11.74
CA VAL A 54 4.17 2.20 11.10
C VAL A 54 3.57 3.52 10.67
N VAL A 55 4.35 4.59 10.73
CA VAL A 55 3.98 5.92 10.23
C VAL A 55 4.29 5.98 8.74
N LEU A 56 3.35 6.42 7.91
CA LEU A 56 3.62 6.80 6.53
C LEU A 56 4.18 8.22 6.48
N THR A 57 5.17 8.43 5.62
CA THR A 57 5.63 9.78 5.31
C THR A 57 4.57 10.50 4.46
N GLU A 58 4.69 11.81 4.31
CA GLU A 58 3.78 12.58 3.44
C GLU A 58 3.75 12.04 2.00
N VAL A 59 4.91 11.62 1.48
CA VAL A 59 5.05 10.99 0.17
C VAL A 59 4.39 9.61 0.17
N GLY A 60 4.60 8.82 1.22
CA GLY A 60 3.97 7.50 1.37
C GLY A 60 2.45 7.55 1.47
N LEU A 61 1.89 8.54 2.14
CA LEU A 61 0.44 8.74 2.23
C LEU A 61 -0.17 9.05 0.87
N ARG A 62 0.43 9.97 0.11
CA ARG A 62 -0.03 10.27 -1.25
C ARG A 62 0.08 9.04 -2.15
N GLN A 63 1.22 8.36 -2.12
CA GLN A 63 1.47 7.24 -3.01
C GLN A 63 0.61 6.02 -2.67
N SER A 64 0.42 5.70 -1.38
CA SER A 64 -0.45 4.60 -0.95
C SER A 64 -1.90 4.81 -1.38
N ARG A 65 -2.43 6.04 -1.27
CA ARG A 65 -3.77 6.38 -1.78
C ARG A 65 -3.89 6.18 -3.29
N LEU A 66 -2.93 6.69 -4.07
CA LEU A 66 -2.94 6.56 -5.54
C LEU A 66 -2.89 5.10 -5.98
N LEU A 67 -2.03 4.30 -5.36
CA LEU A 67 -1.93 2.88 -5.64
C LEU A 67 -3.18 2.13 -5.22
N PHE A 68 -3.77 2.47 -4.07
CA PHE A 68 -5.03 1.87 -3.62
C PHE A 68 -6.16 2.12 -4.61
N GLN A 69 -6.29 3.35 -5.10
CA GLN A 69 -7.25 3.68 -6.15
C GLN A 69 -6.98 2.90 -7.44
N ARG A 70 -5.72 2.85 -7.88
CA ARG A 70 -5.31 2.14 -9.10
C ARG A 70 -5.65 0.65 -9.07
N TYR A 71 -5.42 -0.02 -7.93
CA TYR A 71 -5.58 -1.47 -7.81
C TYR A 71 -6.98 -1.91 -7.40
N PHE A 72 -7.70 -1.10 -6.61
CA PHE A 72 -8.90 -1.54 -5.90
C PHE A 72 -10.15 -0.68 -6.09
N SER A 73 -10.09 0.46 -6.79
CA SER A 73 -11.30 1.23 -7.12
C SER A 73 -12.12 0.57 -8.22
N THR A 74 -13.45 0.59 -8.07
CA THR A 74 -14.42 0.06 -9.04
C THR A 74 -14.97 1.11 -9.99
N GLU A 75 -14.69 2.41 -9.77
CA GLU A 75 -15.26 3.56 -10.51
C GLU A 75 -14.79 3.70 -11.98
N GLY A 76 -14.40 2.58 -12.61
CA GLY A 76 -14.18 2.46 -14.05
C GLY A 76 -14.60 1.10 -14.63
N ARG A 77 -15.36 0.28 -13.88
CA ARG A 77 -15.81 -1.06 -14.32
C ARG A 77 -17.33 -1.19 -14.52
N GLU A 78 -18.12 -0.18 -14.18
CA GLU A 78 -19.59 -0.29 -14.21
C GLU A 78 -20.25 -0.05 -15.59
N ASN A 79 -19.48 0.07 -16.69
CA ASN A 79 -20.04 0.27 -18.03
C ASN A 79 -19.74 -0.85 -19.05
N ASP A 80 -18.96 -1.86 -18.70
CA ASP A 80 -18.50 -2.88 -19.67
C ASP A 80 -19.14 -4.27 -19.48
N ASP A 81 -19.93 -4.48 -18.42
CA ASP A 81 -20.49 -5.81 -18.07
C ASP A 81 -22.00 -5.96 -18.33
N GLU A 82 -22.66 -5.02 -19.01
CA GLU A 82 -24.08 -5.13 -19.40
C GLU A 82 -24.30 -4.91 -20.90
N THR A 83 -23.65 -5.71 -21.74
CA THR A 83 -24.13 -6.09 -23.09
C THR A 83 -23.30 -7.26 -23.64
N ASP A 84 -23.58 -8.48 -23.20
CA ASP A 84 -23.77 -9.62 -24.12
C ASP A 84 -24.37 -10.82 -23.36
N PHE A 85 -25.27 -11.52 -24.06
CA PHE A 85 -26.13 -12.67 -23.70
C PHE A 85 -27.53 -12.36 -23.14
#